data_AF-A0A950PPA9-F1
#
_entry.id   AF-A0A950PPA9-F1
#
_cell.length_a   1.000
_cell.length_b   1.000
_cell.length_c   1.000
_cell.angle_alpha   90.00
_cell.angle_beta   90.00
_cell.angle_gamma   90.00
#
_symmetry.space_group_name_H-M   'P 1'
#
loop_
_entity.id
_entity.type
_entity.pdbx_description
1 polymer ?
#
loop_
_entity_poly.entity_id
_entity_poly.type
_entity_poly.pdbx_seq_one_letter_code
_entity_poly.pdbx_strand_id
1 'polypeptide(L)'
;MQRPTMPTTGRLAKARKYALGGIAAAGLAIAVTTVAAPSASAAPRAHGNVDIWIKKSLAVMHKKGIPGSYDSIYRNLMRESAGNPHAINNWDSNAK
;
A
#
# COMPACT_ATOMS: atom_id res chain seq x y z
N MET A 1 -25.98 -35.59 18.73
CA MET A 1 -24.68 -35.29 19.38
C MET A 1 -24.77 -33.90 20.01
N GLN A 2 -24.45 -33.81 21.29
CA GLN A 2 -24.66 -32.66 22.18
C GLN A 2 -23.66 -31.51 21.94
N ARG A 3 -24.06 -30.30 22.37
CA ARG A 3 -23.48 -28.96 22.20
C ARG A 3 -22.11 -28.76 22.89
N PRO A 4 -21.42 -27.65 22.57
CA PRO A 4 -20.97 -26.76 23.64
C PRO A 4 -21.63 -25.37 23.56
N THR A 5 -22.23 -24.99 24.68
CA THR A 5 -22.83 -23.69 24.97
C THR A 5 -21.75 -22.66 25.34
N MET A 6 -21.81 -21.47 24.76
CA MET A 6 -20.95 -20.34 25.16
C MET A 6 -21.33 -19.84 26.56
N PRO A 7 -20.35 -19.49 27.43
CA PRO A 7 -20.63 -18.99 28.78
C PRO A 7 -21.16 -17.56 28.77
N THR A 8 -22.20 -17.37 29.59
CA THR A 8 -22.97 -16.15 29.84
C THR A 8 -22.19 -15.09 30.62
N THR A 9 -22.39 -13.85 30.18
CA THR A 9 -22.20 -12.53 30.80
C THR A 9 -21.96 -12.49 32.32
N GLY A 10 -20.83 -11.92 32.74
CA GLY A 10 -20.64 -11.35 34.08
C GLY A 10 -20.66 -9.82 34.03
N ARG A 11 -21.70 -9.19 34.59
CA ARG A 11 -21.71 -7.75 34.93
C ARG A 11 -21.33 -7.59 36.41
N LEU A 12 -20.35 -6.74 36.71
CA LEU A 12 -20.16 -6.00 37.97
C LEU A 12 -19.17 -4.86 37.64
N ALA A 13 -19.60 -3.63 37.33
CA ALA A 13 -20.17 -2.58 38.18
C ALA A 13 -19.13 -1.80 39.02
N LYS A 14 -19.28 -0.46 38.97
CA LYS A 14 -18.70 0.63 39.80
C LYS A 14 -17.35 1.21 39.33
N ALA A 15 -17.15 2.51 39.19
CA ALA A 15 -17.87 3.66 39.73
C ALA A 15 -17.81 4.88 38.80
N ARG A 16 -18.94 5.60 38.72
CA ARG A 16 -19.04 6.99 38.25
C ARG A 16 -18.24 7.90 39.17
N LYS A 17 -17.34 8.71 38.61
CA LYS A 17 -16.92 9.97 39.21
C LYS A 17 -17.52 11.09 38.38
N TYR A 18 -18.51 11.77 38.92
CA TYR A 18 -18.95 13.06 38.43
C TYR A 18 -18.11 14.14 39.11
N ALA A 19 -17.37 14.90 38.31
CA ALA A 19 -16.98 16.29 38.58
C ALA A 19 -17.19 16.99 37.23
N LEU A 20 -18.34 17.60 36.99
CA LEU A 20 -18.69 18.99 37.33
C LEU A 20 -17.61 19.99 36.92
N GLY A 21 -17.89 20.72 35.83
CA GLY A 21 -17.34 22.06 35.58
C GLY A 21 -16.40 22.17 34.39
N GLY A 22 -16.86 22.83 33.32
CA GLY A 22 -15.99 23.45 32.33
C GLY A 22 -16.31 23.12 30.87
N ILE A 23 -17.34 23.74 30.30
CA ILE A 23 -17.44 23.93 28.84
C ILE A 23 -16.47 25.05 28.44
N ALA A 24 -15.42 24.71 27.71
CA ALA A 24 -14.61 25.68 26.98
C ALA A 24 -14.00 25.06 25.71
N ALA A 25 -14.56 25.48 24.58
CA ALA A 25 -13.91 25.79 23.30
C ALA A 25 -13.01 24.74 22.58
N ALA A 26 -13.50 24.37 21.39
CA ALA A 26 -12.81 24.37 20.09
C ALA A 26 -11.65 23.37 19.81
N GLY A 27 -11.81 22.62 18.71
CA GLY A 27 -10.71 22.08 17.92
C GLY A 27 -10.59 20.55 17.93
N LEU A 28 -11.24 19.88 16.98
CA LEU A 28 -11.00 18.47 16.69
C LEU A 28 -9.62 18.29 16.04
N ALA A 29 -8.59 17.99 16.84
CA ALA A 29 -7.27 17.60 16.34
C ALA A 29 -7.02 16.14 16.71
N ILE A 30 -7.43 15.21 15.84
CA ILE A 30 -6.96 13.82 15.91
C ILE A 30 -5.70 13.74 15.05
N ALA A 31 -4.54 13.99 15.66
CA ALA A 31 -3.26 13.70 15.04
C ALA A 31 -3.00 12.19 15.14
N VAL A 32 -3.43 11.42 14.13
CA VAL A 32 -2.98 10.03 13.96
C VAL A 32 -1.66 10.06 13.21
N THR A 33 -0.54 10.09 13.93
CA THR A 33 0.78 9.86 13.35
C THR A 33 0.98 8.37 13.13
N THR A 34 0.72 7.90 11.91
CA THR A 34 1.16 6.58 11.46
C THR A 34 2.64 6.66 11.09
N VAL A 35 3.51 6.09 11.93
CA VAL A 35 4.93 5.89 11.58
C VAL A 35 4.99 4.77 10.54
N ALA A 36 5.25 5.13 9.28
CA ALA A 36 5.50 4.18 8.21
C ALA A 36 6.83 3.43 8.46
N ALA A 37 6.78 2.10 8.44
CA ALA A 37 7.96 1.26 8.57
C ALA A 37 8.88 1.44 7.34
N PRO A 38 10.21 1.38 7.50
CA PRO A 38 11.13 1.46 6.38
C PRO A 38 10.95 0.24 5.45
N SER A 39 10.66 0.49 4.18
CA SER A 39 10.69 -0.55 3.14
C SER A 39 12.12 -1.04 2.95
N ALA A 40 12.33 -2.35 3.05
CA ALA A 40 13.60 -2.98 2.74
C ALA A 40 13.97 -2.67 1.28
N SER A 41 15.10 -2.01 1.08
CA SER A 41 15.64 -1.77 -0.26
C SER A 41 16.18 -3.09 -0.80
N ALA A 42 15.43 -3.71 -1.72
CA ALA A 42 15.92 -4.87 -2.46
C ALA A 42 17.14 -4.45 -3.29
N ALA A 43 18.22 -5.23 -3.20
CA ALA A 43 19.45 -5.02 -3.96
C ALA A 43 19.13 -4.90 -5.47
N PRO A 44 19.86 -4.06 -6.23
CA PRO A 44 19.61 -3.91 -7.67
C PRO A 44 19.87 -5.26 -8.36
N ARG A 45 18.80 -5.93 -8.78
CA ARG A 45 18.93 -7.02 -9.75
C ARG A 45 19.48 -6.41 -11.03
N ALA A 46 20.47 -7.07 -11.64
CA ALA A 46 20.98 -6.68 -12.93
C ALA A 46 19.80 -6.44 -13.88
N HIS A 47 19.60 -5.18 -14.27
CA HIS A 47 18.46 -4.71 -15.03
C HIS A 47 18.61 -5.14 -16.49
N GLY A 48 18.53 -6.44 -16.75
CA GLY A 48 18.58 -6.98 -18.09
C GLY A 48 17.43 -6.42 -18.92
N ASN A 49 17.77 -5.47 -19.80
CA ASN A 49 16.91 -4.87 -20.84
C ASN A 49 15.92 -3.76 -20.42
N VAL A 50 15.94 -3.28 -19.17
CA VAL A 50 15.03 -2.20 -18.72
C VAL A 50 15.17 -0.94 -19.58
N ASP A 51 16.39 -0.42 -19.74
CA ASP A 51 16.66 0.76 -20.57
C ASP A 51 16.17 0.58 -22.01
N ILE A 52 16.39 -0.60 -22.58
CA ILE A 52 16.02 -0.91 -23.96
C ILE A 52 14.49 -0.90 -24.11
N TRP A 53 13.77 -1.49 -23.16
CA TRP A 53 12.30 -1.50 -23.20
C TRP A 53 11.73 -0.11 -23.00
N ILE A 54 12.26 0.68 -22.08
CA ILE A 54 11.78 2.05 -21.87
C ILE A 54 12.01 2.88 -23.13
N LYS A 55 13.17 2.77 -23.79
CA LYS A 55 13.43 3.45 -25.06
C LYS A 55 12.48 3.01 -26.18
N LYS A 56 12.17 1.71 -26.27
CA LYS A 56 11.17 1.20 -27.23
C LYS A 56 9.77 1.75 -26.95
N SER A 57 9.36 1.78 -25.68
CA SER A 57 8.08 2.36 -25.25
C SER A 57 8.00 3.85 -25.60
N LEU A 58 9.05 4.62 -25.30
CA LEU A 58 9.12 6.04 -25.65
C LEU A 58 9.03 6.26 -27.16
N ALA A 59 9.70 5.43 -27.97
CA ALA A 59 9.60 5.51 -29.43
C ALA A 59 8.17 5.27 -29.93
N VAL A 60 7.42 4.34 -29.33
CA VAL A 60 6.01 4.10 -29.67
C VAL A 60 5.13 5.27 -29.21
N MET A 61 5.33 5.78 -27.99
CA MET A 61 4.60 6.92 -27.46
C MET A 61 4.79 8.17 -28.31
N HIS A 62 6.02 8.48 -28.70
CA HIS A 62 6.34 9.61 -29.59
C HIS A 62 5.63 9.48 -30.95
N LYS A 63 5.65 8.29 -31.57
CA LYS A 63 4.93 8.04 -32.82
C LYS A 63 3.41 8.23 -32.70
N LYS A 64 2.86 8.10 -31.50
CA LYS A 64 1.43 8.27 -31.21
C LYS A 64 1.09 9.65 -30.63
N GLY A 65 2.08 10.54 -30.46
CA GLY A 65 1.89 11.84 -29.83
C GLY A 65 1.53 11.76 -28.35
N ILE A 66 1.83 10.65 -27.68
CA ILE A 66 1.59 10.49 -26.24
C ILE A 66 2.83 11.02 -25.49
N PRO A 67 2.68 12.03 -24.63
CA PRO A 67 3.79 12.52 -23.82
C PRO A 67 4.20 11.44 -22.80
N GLY A 68 5.51 11.21 -22.68
CA GLY A 68 6.07 10.24 -21.74
C GLY A 68 7.49 10.60 -21.35
N SER A 69 7.88 10.27 -20.12
CA SER A 69 9.24 10.50 -19.63
C SER A 69 9.88 9.18 -19.20
N TYR A 70 11.18 9.05 -19.46
CA TYR A 70 11.98 7.90 -19.06
C TYR A 70 11.82 7.58 -17.57
N ASP A 71 11.98 8.59 -16.70
CA ASP A 71 11.93 8.38 -15.24
C ASP A 71 10.55 7.90 -14.79
N SER A 72 9.45 8.46 -15.32
CA SER A 72 8.10 8.01 -14.97
C SER A 72 7.85 6.52 -15.29
N ILE A 73 8.36 6.04 -16.42
CA ILE A 73 8.23 4.64 -16.82
C ILE A 73 9.16 3.76 -15.97
N TYR A 74 10.39 4.23 -15.73
CA TYR A 74 11.38 3.54 -14.92
C TYR A 74 10.88 3.29 -13.49
N ARG A 75 10.33 4.31 -12.82
CA ARG A 75 9.82 4.19 -11.44
C ARG A 75 8.70 3.18 -11.30
N ASN A 76 7.74 3.22 -12.23
CA ASN A 76 6.64 2.26 -12.24
C ASN A 76 7.16 0.86 -12.53
N LEU A 77 7.94 0.65 -13.58
CA LEU A 77 8.48 -0.67 -13.93
C LEU A 77 9.30 -1.29 -12.79
N MET A 78 10.10 -0.47 -12.10
CA MET A 78 10.87 -0.92 -10.95
C MET A 78 9.99 -1.26 -9.74
N ARG A 79 8.87 -0.56 -9.54
CA ARG A 79 7.93 -0.87 -8.46
C ARG A 79 7.13 -2.14 -8.73
N GLU A 80 6.63 -2.32 -9.95
CA GLU A 80 5.73 -3.42 -10.27
C GLU A 80 6.46 -4.75 -10.53
N SER A 81 7.69 -4.71 -11.06
CA SER A 81 8.37 -5.93 -11.49
C SER A 81 9.86 -5.98 -11.15
N ALA A 82 10.41 -4.93 -10.53
CA ALA A 82 11.85 -4.77 -10.28
C ALA A 82 12.70 -4.97 -11.56
N GLY A 83 12.14 -4.69 -12.74
CA GLY A 83 12.79 -4.91 -14.04
C GLY A 83 12.87 -6.38 -14.48
N ASN A 84 12.10 -7.30 -13.88
CA ASN A 84 12.07 -8.71 -14.28
C ASN A 84 11.20 -8.93 -15.52
N PRO A 85 11.75 -9.37 -16.68
CA PRO A 85 10.97 -9.72 -17.88
C PRO A 85 9.94 -10.82 -17.64
N HIS A 86 10.20 -11.67 -16.67
CA HIS A 86 9.40 -12.86 -16.37
C HIS A 86 8.56 -12.65 -15.10
N ALA A 87 8.23 -11.40 -14.76
CA ALA A 87 7.28 -11.12 -13.68
C ALA A 87 5.89 -11.61 -14.09
N ILE A 88 5.36 -12.59 -13.37
CA ILE A 88 4.02 -13.15 -13.57
C ILE A 88 3.11 -12.58 -12.48
N ASN A 89 1.90 -12.18 -12.87
CA ASN A 89 0.88 -11.72 -11.91
C ASN A 89 0.11 -12.92 -11.34
N ASN A 90 0.29 -13.20 -10.06
CA ASN A 90 -0.40 -14.30 -9.37
C ASN A 90 -1.89 -14.05 -9.08
N TRP A 91 -2.41 -12.84 -9.33
CA TRP A 91 -3.83 -12.53 -9.15
C TRP A 91 -4.68 -12.91 -10.36
N ASP A 92 -4.09 -12.93 -11.56
CA ASP A 92 -4.81 -13.26 -12.79
C ASP A 92 -4.68 -14.76 -13.10
N SER A 93 -5.81 -15.47 -13.05
CA SER A 93 -5.87 -16.91 -13.36
C SER A 93 -5.43 -17.25 -14.80
N ASN A 94 -5.37 -16.25 -15.69
CA ASN A 94 -4.93 -16.40 -17.08
C ASN A 94 -3.47 -15.97 -17.31
N ALA A 95 -2.73 -15.53 -16.29
CA ALA A 95 -1.31 -15.20 -16.41
C ALA A 95 -0.48 -16.48 -16.44
N LYS A 96 -0.20 -16.96 -17.65
CA LYS A 96 0.58 -18.18 -17.94
C LYS A 96 1.83 -17.83 -18.76
#